data_AF-A0A659UM31-F1
#
_entry.id   AF-A0A659UM31-F1
#
_cell.length_a   1.000
_cell.length_b   1.000
_cell.length_c   1.000
_cell.angle_alpha   90.00
_cell.angle_beta   90.00
_cell.angle_gamma   90.00
#
_symmetry.space_group_name_H-M   'P 1'
#
loop_
_entity.id
_entity.type
_entity.pdbx_description
1 polymer ?
#
loop_
_entity_poly.entity_id
_entity_poly.type
_entity_poly.pdbx_seq_one_letter_code
_entity_poly.pdbx_strand_id
1 'polypeptide(L)'
;GRVLPEVYRLSKPLSPHRSAEIDGVSIEAADLSFPVLPAPLVIEGAGGLMVPLNRRTRFIDIFAEWRLPVILCARTTLGTINHTLLSIEALRARSIPLAGIAFIGDEMADTQRTIVEMGGVPQLGRLPYLD
;
A
#
# COMPACT_ATOMS: atom_id res chain seq x y z
N GLY A 1 -15.11 4.64 -12.33
CA GLY A 1 -15.36 3.79 -11.14
C GLY A 1 -16.19 4.56 -10.13
N ARG A 2 -16.83 3.88 -9.19
CA ARG A 2 -17.53 4.52 -8.05
C ARG A 2 -16.56 4.60 -6.87
N VAL A 3 -16.43 5.77 -6.25
CA VAL A 3 -15.67 5.96 -5.01
C VAL A 3 -16.62 5.85 -3.83
N LEU A 4 -16.22 5.13 -2.79
CA LEU A 4 -16.98 4.99 -1.54
C LEU A 4 -16.52 6.07 -0.55
N PRO A 5 -17.39 6.54 0.37
CA PRO A 5 -16.98 7.48 1.39
C PRO A 5 -15.93 6.86 2.31
N GLU A 6 -14.93 7.66 2.67
CA GLU A 6 -13.92 7.28 3.66
C GLU A 6 -14.51 7.21 5.09
N VAL A 7 -13.94 6.32 5.92
CA VAL A 7 -14.29 6.22 7.34
C VAL A 7 -13.80 7.44 8.12
N TYR A 8 -12.59 7.92 7.77
CA TYR A 8 -11.98 9.09 8.39
C TYR A 8 -11.52 10.08 7.32
N ARG A 9 -11.94 11.34 7.46
CA ARG A 9 -11.42 12.47 6.68
C ARG A 9 -10.61 13.37 7.60
N LEU A 10 -9.31 13.45 7.34
CA LEU A 10 -8.37 14.24 8.14
C LEU A 10 -8.02 15.55 7.43
N SER A 11 -7.65 16.59 8.18
CA SER A 11 -7.52 17.97 7.68
C SER A 11 -6.13 18.33 7.15
N LYS A 12 -5.07 17.56 7.48
CA LYS A 12 -3.68 17.89 7.15
C LYS A 12 -3.06 16.88 6.19
N PRO A 13 -2.21 17.34 5.24
CA PRO A 13 -1.48 16.47 4.31
C PRO A 13 -0.25 15.84 5.00
N LEU A 14 -0.48 15.05 6.05
CA LEU A 14 0.55 14.38 6.85
C LEU A 14 0.24 12.88 6.95
N SER A 15 1.16 12.10 7.51
CA SER A 15 0.88 10.69 7.84
C SER A 15 -0.37 10.58 8.73
N PRO A 16 -1.20 9.53 8.60
CA PRO A 16 -2.49 9.46 9.28
C PRO A 16 -2.43 9.69 10.78
N HIS A 17 -1.50 9.05 11.50
CA HIS A 17 -1.36 9.25 12.95
C HIS A 17 -1.20 10.73 13.32
N ARG A 18 -0.42 11.49 12.54
CA ARG A 18 -0.09 12.87 12.85
C ARG A 18 -1.23 13.81 12.51
N SER A 19 -1.93 13.58 11.40
CA SER A 19 -3.11 14.38 11.08
C SER A 19 -4.25 14.11 12.07
N ALA A 20 -4.45 12.85 12.47
CA ALA A 20 -5.46 12.47 13.46
C ALA A 20 -5.20 13.14 14.82
N GLU A 21 -3.95 13.14 15.30
CA GLU A 21 -3.55 13.86 16.51
C GLU A 21 -3.86 15.35 16.46
N ILE A 22 -3.60 16.00 15.31
CA ILE A 22 -3.87 17.44 15.14
C ILE A 22 -5.38 17.71 15.12
N ASP A 23 -6.16 16.80 14.53
CA ASP A 23 -7.61 16.92 14.42
C ASP A 23 -8.33 16.47 15.71
N GLY A 24 -7.61 15.95 16.71
CA GLY A 24 -8.18 15.41 17.94
C GLY A 24 -8.98 14.11 17.71
N VAL A 25 -8.70 13.39 16.63
CA VAL A 25 -9.36 12.14 16.23
C VAL A 25 -8.49 10.94 16.62
N SER A 26 -9.09 9.88 17.15
CA SER A 26 -8.44 8.59 17.34
C SER A 26 -8.87 7.63 16.23
N ILE A 27 -7.89 7.03 15.55
CA ILE A 27 -8.13 6.05 14.49
C ILE A 27 -7.77 4.66 15.02
N GLU A 28 -8.72 3.75 15.03
CA GLU A 28 -8.50 2.36 15.42
C GLU A 28 -8.70 1.43 14.22
N ALA A 29 -7.87 0.40 14.10
CA ALA A 29 -7.91 -0.53 12.97
C ALA A 29 -9.26 -1.26 12.87
N ALA A 30 -9.88 -1.54 14.01
CA ALA A 30 -11.18 -2.19 14.11
C ALA A 30 -12.32 -1.39 13.44
N ASP A 31 -12.17 -0.07 13.30
CA ASP A 31 -13.17 0.79 12.68
C ASP A 31 -13.07 0.78 11.14
N LEU A 32 -11.97 0.25 10.57
CA LEU A 32 -11.72 0.17 9.14
C LEU A 32 -12.37 -1.06 8.50
N SER A 33 -13.68 -1.19 8.66
CA SER A 33 -14.46 -2.25 8.01
C SER A 33 -14.73 -1.93 6.54
N PHE A 34 -14.83 -2.97 5.70
CA PHE A 34 -15.18 -2.84 4.29
C PHE A 34 -16.61 -3.33 4.01
N PRO A 35 -17.38 -2.66 3.13
CA PRO A 35 -18.74 -3.05 2.82
C PRO A 35 -18.80 -4.32 1.95
N VAL A 36 -19.86 -5.10 2.11
CA VAL A 36 -20.18 -6.20 1.18
C VAL A 36 -20.74 -5.59 -0.10
N LEU A 37 -20.03 -5.78 -1.20
CA LEU A 37 -20.39 -5.26 -2.52
C LEU A 37 -20.49 -6.39 -3.55
N PRO A 38 -21.37 -6.26 -4.55
CA PRO A 38 -21.47 -7.24 -5.64
C PRO A 38 -20.32 -7.11 -6.69
N ALA A 39 -19.35 -6.21 -6.46
CA ALA A 39 -18.26 -5.91 -7.38
C ALA A 39 -16.91 -5.91 -6.63
N PRO A 40 -15.77 -6.12 -7.33
CA PRO A 40 -14.45 -6.03 -6.71
C PRO A 40 -14.21 -4.67 -6.03
N LEU A 41 -13.59 -4.71 -4.86
CA LEU A 41 -13.21 -3.52 -4.09
C LEU A 41 -11.69 -3.36 -4.13
N VAL A 42 -11.22 -2.19 -4.57
CA VAL A 42 -9.83 -1.78 -4.43
C VAL A 42 -9.72 -0.91 -3.19
N ILE A 43 -8.81 -1.25 -2.30
CA ILE A 43 -8.54 -0.51 -1.06
C ILE A 43 -7.13 0.07 -1.19
N GLU A 44 -7.02 1.39 -1.03
CA GLU A 44 -5.74 2.09 -0.98
C GLU A 44 -5.43 2.46 0.48
N GLY A 45 -4.24 2.08 0.96
CA GLY A 45 -3.72 2.60 2.23
C GLY A 45 -3.20 4.03 2.08
N ALA A 46 -2.69 4.62 3.16
CA ALA A 46 -2.05 5.93 3.09
C ALA A 46 -0.52 5.79 3.18
N GLY A 47 0.17 6.09 2.09
CA GLY A 47 1.63 6.02 2.00
C GLY A 47 2.16 4.59 1.89
N GLY A 48 3.27 4.28 2.58
CA GLY A 48 3.92 2.98 2.53
C GLY A 48 3.46 1.99 3.61
N LEU A 49 3.87 0.73 3.47
CA LEU A 49 3.53 -0.37 4.38
C LEU A 49 3.77 -0.05 5.87
N MET A 50 4.90 0.58 6.18
CA MET A 50 5.31 0.88 7.56
C MET A 50 4.74 2.21 8.09
N VAL A 51 3.89 2.90 7.32
CA VAL A 51 3.27 4.14 7.78
C VAL A 51 2.39 3.86 9.00
N PRO A 52 2.54 4.62 10.09
CA PRO A 52 1.68 4.49 11.26
C PRO A 52 0.26 4.98 10.95
N LEU A 53 -0.72 4.11 11.18
CA LEU A 53 -2.13 4.48 11.30
C LEU A 53 -2.32 5.29 12.59
N ASN A 54 -1.76 4.77 13.69
CA ASN A 54 -1.70 5.40 15.00
C ASN A 54 -0.37 5.05 15.68
N ARG A 55 -0.21 5.37 16.98
CA ARG A 55 1.05 5.14 17.73
C ARG A 55 1.38 3.67 18.00
N ARG A 56 0.45 2.75 17.73
CA ARG A 56 0.57 1.30 18.02
C ARG A 56 0.52 0.44 16.75
N THR A 57 -0.21 0.91 15.73
CA THR A 57 -0.55 0.12 14.54
C THR A 57 -0.03 0.78 13.27
N ARG A 58 0.59 0.00 12.38
CA ARG A 58 1.00 0.40 11.03
C ARG A 58 0.08 -0.22 9.99
N PHE A 59 0.07 0.32 8.76
CA PHE A 59 -0.74 -0.26 7.68
C PHE A 59 -0.44 -1.73 7.40
N ILE A 60 0.83 -2.14 7.48
CA ILE A 60 1.20 -3.53 7.27
C ILE A 60 0.58 -4.48 8.30
N ASP A 61 0.30 -3.99 9.51
CA ASP A 61 -0.34 -4.80 10.55
C ASP A 61 -1.83 -5.00 10.22
N ILE A 62 -2.49 -3.97 9.68
CA ILE A 62 -3.87 -4.04 9.18
C ILE A 62 -3.97 -5.01 7.98
N PHE A 63 -3.01 -4.95 7.06
CA PHE A 63 -2.99 -5.86 5.91
C PHE A 63 -2.77 -7.32 6.32
N ALA A 64 -1.98 -7.54 7.38
CA ALA A 64 -1.81 -8.88 7.98
C ALA A 64 -3.10 -9.39 8.64
N GLU A 65 -3.89 -8.50 9.25
CA GLU A 65 -5.19 -8.83 9.83
C GLU A 65 -6.23 -9.16 8.75
N TRP A 66 -6.34 -8.32 7.73
CA TRP A 66 -7.30 -8.52 6.63
C TRP A 66 -6.98 -9.73 5.76
N ARG A 67 -5.69 -10.09 5.63
CA ARG A 67 -5.20 -11.19 4.78
C ARG A 67 -5.68 -11.11 3.33
N LEU A 68 -5.95 -9.90 2.85
CA LEU A 68 -6.33 -9.66 1.47
C LEU A 68 -5.08 -9.61 0.58
N PRO A 69 -5.17 -10.00 -0.70
CA PRO A 69 -4.08 -9.84 -1.65
C PRO A 69 -3.67 -8.37 -1.82
N VAL A 70 -2.39 -8.08 -1.64
CA VAL A 70 -1.79 -6.75 -1.84
C VAL A 70 -1.22 -6.65 -3.24
N ILE A 71 -1.43 -5.49 -3.89
CA ILE A 71 -0.65 -5.07 -5.06
C ILE A 71 0.38 -4.04 -4.57
N LEU A 72 1.66 -4.32 -4.79
CA LEU A 72 2.72 -3.40 -4.39
C LEU A 72 3.00 -2.42 -5.54
N CYS A 73 2.79 -1.13 -5.29
CA CYS A 73 3.09 -0.06 -6.24
C CYS A 73 4.54 0.42 -6.07
N ALA A 74 5.38 0.25 -7.09
CA ALA A 74 6.78 0.63 -7.06
C ALA A 74 7.09 1.67 -8.15
N ARG A 75 7.80 2.75 -7.79
CA ARG A 75 8.34 3.68 -8.79
C ARG A 75 9.46 3.01 -9.59
N THR A 76 9.82 3.56 -10.74
CA THR A 76 10.96 3.04 -11.52
C THR A 76 12.29 3.73 -11.25
N THR A 77 12.34 4.76 -10.39
CA THR A 77 13.54 5.59 -10.15
C THR A 77 14.63 4.92 -9.29
N LEU A 78 15.84 5.52 -9.26
CA LEU A 78 16.97 5.05 -8.46
C LEU A 78 16.58 4.81 -6.98
N GLY A 79 17.03 3.68 -6.43
CA GLY A 79 16.71 3.22 -5.08
C GLY A 79 15.46 2.34 -4.99
N THR A 80 14.67 2.23 -6.06
CA THR A 80 13.43 1.42 -6.05
C THR A 80 13.67 -0.08 -5.85
N ILE A 81 14.80 -0.63 -6.31
CA ILE A 81 15.15 -2.04 -6.08
C ILE A 81 15.15 -2.35 -4.59
N ASN A 82 15.93 -1.59 -3.81
CA ASN A 82 16.01 -1.76 -2.37
C ASN A 82 14.64 -1.59 -1.69
N HIS A 83 13.93 -0.50 -1.97
CA HIS A 83 12.64 -0.24 -1.32
C HIS A 83 11.60 -1.30 -1.63
N THR A 84 11.56 -1.78 -2.88
CA THR A 84 10.57 -2.78 -3.32
C THR A 84 10.89 -4.14 -2.73
N LEU A 85 12.16 -4.57 -2.74
CA LEU A 85 12.56 -5.86 -2.14
C LEU A 85 12.36 -5.85 -0.61
N LEU A 86 12.71 -4.76 0.09
CA LEU A 86 12.43 -4.63 1.53
C LEU A 86 10.91 -4.68 1.82
N SER A 87 10.10 -4.12 0.93
CA SER A 87 8.64 -4.16 1.05
C SER A 87 8.09 -5.58 0.84
N ILE A 88 8.62 -6.32 -0.13
CA ILE A 88 8.29 -7.73 -0.36
C ILE A 88 8.63 -8.58 0.87
N GLU A 89 9.84 -8.42 1.41
CA GLU A 89 10.26 -9.15 2.61
C GLU A 89 9.37 -8.82 3.83
N ALA A 90 9.00 -7.55 4.01
CA ALA A 90 8.10 -7.15 5.09
C ALA A 90 6.69 -7.77 4.98
N LEU A 91 6.16 -7.88 3.75
CA LEU A 91 4.89 -8.54 3.46
C LEU A 91 4.97 -10.05 3.73
N ARG A 92 6.02 -10.70 3.24
CA ARG A 92 6.27 -12.15 3.44
C ARG A 92 6.44 -12.51 4.90
N ALA A 93 7.20 -11.72 5.66
CA ALA A 93 7.42 -11.93 7.09
C ALA A 93 6.12 -11.92 7.92
N ARG A 94 5.04 -11.35 7.38
CA ARG A 94 3.70 -11.32 7.97
C ARG A 94 2.69 -12.24 7.27
N SER A 95 3.17 -13.07 6.36
CA SER A 95 2.34 -13.96 5.53
C SER A 95 1.21 -13.24 4.81
N ILE A 96 1.43 -11.98 4.40
CA ILE A 96 0.46 -11.20 3.63
C ILE A 96 0.53 -11.67 2.18
N PRO A 97 -0.60 -12.06 1.57
CA PRO A 97 -0.61 -12.48 0.17
C PRO A 97 -0.23 -11.29 -0.73
N LEU A 98 0.76 -11.48 -1.61
CA LEU A 98 1.20 -10.49 -2.58
C LEU A 98 0.77 -10.92 -3.97
N ALA A 99 -0.18 -10.21 -4.56
CA ALA A 99 -0.72 -10.48 -5.88
C ALA A 99 0.28 -10.14 -7.00
N GLY A 100 1.18 -9.17 -6.77
CA GLY A 100 2.21 -8.76 -7.71
C GLY A 100 2.63 -7.31 -7.54
N ILE A 101 3.42 -6.82 -8.48
CA ILE A 101 3.95 -5.45 -8.49
C ILE A 101 3.42 -4.68 -9.69
N ALA A 102 2.93 -3.47 -9.44
CA ALA A 102 2.62 -2.48 -10.47
C ALA A 102 3.70 -1.39 -10.47
N PHE A 103 4.35 -1.18 -11.61
CA PHE A 103 5.38 -0.14 -11.74
C PHE A 103 4.76 1.20 -12.14
N ILE A 104 5.27 2.30 -11.60
CA ILE A 104 4.78 3.66 -11.89
C ILE A 104 5.93 4.52 -12.43
N GLY A 105 5.69 5.14 -13.58
CA GLY A 105 6.63 6.04 -14.26
C GLY A 105 7.21 5.46 -15.54
N ASP A 106 8.32 6.05 -15.99
CA ASP A 106 9.01 5.63 -17.22
C ASP A 106 9.54 4.21 -17.11
N GLU A 107 9.67 3.53 -18.25
CA GLU A 107 10.20 2.18 -18.28
C GLU A 107 11.69 2.16 -17.89
N MET A 108 12.01 1.25 -16.97
CA MET A 108 13.38 0.90 -16.59
C MET A 108 13.48 -0.62 -16.56
N ALA A 109 13.58 -1.22 -17.74
CA ALA A 109 13.40 -2.66 -17.96
C ALA A 109 14.31 -3.53 -17.07
N ASP A 110 15.58 -3.15 -16.89
CA ASP A 110 16.53 -3.89 -16.04
C ASP A 110 16.14 -3.83 -14.55
N THR A 111 15.80 -2.64 -14.04
CA THR A 111 15.28 -2.44 -12.68
C THR A 111 14.04 -3.27 -12.42
N GLN A 112 13.07 -3.22 -13.34
CA GLN A 112 11.80 -3.96 -13.21
C GLN A 112 12.03 -5.47 -13.22
N ARG A 113 12.85 -5.96 -14.15
CA ARG A 113 13.24 -7.38 -14.24
C ARG A 113 13.93 -7.85 -12.96
N THR A 114 14.91 -7.10 -12.48
CA THR A 114 15.66 -7.42 -11.26
C THR A 114 14.73 -7.58 -10.07
N ILE A 115 13.77 -6.66 -9.90
CA ILE A 115 12.77 -6.72 -8.83
C ILE A 115 11.88 -7.94 -8.94
N VAL A 116 11.41 -8.27 -10.13
CA VAL A 116 10.53 -9.44 -10.37
C VAL A 116 11.26 -10.74 -10.10
N GLU A 117 12.49 -10.88 -10.58
CA GLU A 117 13.31 -12.08 -10.44
C GLU A 117 13.73 -12.30 -8.97
N MET A 118 14.34 -11.29 -8.34
CA MET A 118 14.77 -11.38 -6.94
C MET A 118 13.58 -11.41 -5.98
N GLY A 119 12.54 -10.66 -6.30
CA GLY A 119 11.32 -10.60 -5.52
C GLY A 119 10.45 -11.83 -5.68
N GLY A 120 10.63 -12.65 -6.73
CA GLY A 120 9.84 -13.87 -6.96
C GLY A 120 8.33 -13.60 -7.03
N VAL A 121 7.92 -12.49 -7.65
CA VAL A 121 6.53 -12.01 -7.70
C VAL A 121 6.18 -11.55 -9.11
N PRO A 122 4.93 -11.70 -9.56
CA PRO A 122 4.55 -11.33 -10.92
C PRO A 122 4.55 -9.81 -11.11
N GLN A 123 4.96 -9.38 -12.31
CA GLN A 123 4.74 -8.02 -12.79
C GLN A 123 3.31 -7.90 -13.33
N LEU A 124 2.51 -7.01 -12.73
CA LEU A 124 1.13 -6.75 -13.15
C LEU A 124 1.04 -5.72 -14.27
N GLY A 125 2.08 -4.92 -14.47
CA GLY A 125 2.15 -3.93 -15.53
C GLY A 125 2.93 -2.69 -15.13
N ARG A 126 2.86 -1.68 -16.00
CA ARG A 126 3.42 -0.35 -15.79
C ARG A 126 2.36 0.70 -16.09
N LEU A 127 2.24 1.70 -15.22
CA LEU A 127 1.37 2.85 -15.36
C LEU A 127 2.22 4.10 -15.62
N PRO A 128 1.81 4.99 -16.54
CA PRO A 128 2.46 6.28 -16.72
C PRO A 128 2.15 7.21 -15.53
N TYR A 129 2.88 8.33 -15.43
CA TYR A 129 2.41 9.44 -14.62
C TYR A 129 1.16 10.05 -15.25
N LEU A 130 0.23 10.51 -14.40
CA LEU A 130 -0.94 11.26 -14.83
C LEU A 130 -0.63 12.76 -14.68
N ASP A 131 -1.04 13.54 -15.67
CA ASP A 131 -0.96 15.01 -15.68
C ASP A 131 -2.05 15.65 -14.78
#